data_AF-A0A0L6URL4-F1
#
_entry.id   AF-A0A0L6URL4-F1
#
_cell.length_a   1.000
_cell.length_b   1.000
_cell.length_c   1.000
_cell.angle_alpha   90.00
_cell.angle_beta   90.00
_cell.angle_gamma   90.00
#
_symmetry.space_group_name_H-M   'P 1'
#
loop_
_entity.id
_entity.type
_entity.pdbx_description
1 polymer ?
#
loop_
_entity_poly.entity_id
_entity_poly.type
_entity_poly.pdbx_seq_one_letter_code
_entity_poly.pdbx_strand_id
1 'polypeptide(L)'
;MGTWSVYTEVTAKKLRKAKEKTVVAQKKAAAKAAKELLKAAKADNAEVRFTWSKEASLELLGFVQMIKEDHAELSKRPGFVSFSKFVLVNHDRKGLYTLLDEIANDTILRWYRALMNVFRVSD
;
A
#
# COMPACT_ATOMS: atom_id res chain seq x y z
N MET A 1 31.50 -31.35 -58.66
CA MET A 1 30.93 -31.80 -57.37
C MET A 1 30.57 -30.57 -56.53
N GLY A 2 29.34 -30.07 -56.53
CA GLY A 2 29.04 -28.78 -55.86
C GLY A 2 27.60 -28.52 -55.41
N THR A 3 26.68 -29.47 -55.52
CA THR A 3 25.25 -29.25 -55.20
C THR A 3 24.82 -29.73 -53.82
N TRP A 4 25.53 -30.70 -53.23
CA TRP A 4 25.22 -31.26 -51.92
C TRP A 4 25.63 -30.35 -50.74
N SER A 5 26.66 -29.51 -50.91
CA SER A 5 27.15 -28.60 -49.87
C SER A 5 26.17 -27.44 -49.61
N VAL A 6 25.58 -26.88 -50.66
CA VAL A 6 24.64 -25.75 -50.55
C VAL A 6 23.32 -26.19 -49.90
N TYR A 7 22.88 -27.42 -50.19
CA TYR A 7 21.62 -27.95 -49.65
C TYR A 7 21.68 -28.17 -48.12
N THR A 8 22.83 -28.65 -47.61
CA THR A 8 23.03 -28.89 -46.17
C THR A 8 23.17 -27.60 -45.37
N GLU A 9 23.75 -26.54 -45.95
CA GLU A 9 23.79 -25.22 -45.33
C GLU A 9 22.40 -24.57 -45.21
N VAL A 10 21.55 -24.74 -46.23
CA VAL A 10 20.18 -24.20 -46.23
C VAL A 10 19.31 -24.90 -45.18
N THR A 11 19.43 -26.23 -45.04
CA THR A 11 18.71 -26.98 -44.01
C THR A 11 19.21 -26.65 -42.61
N ALA A 12 20.53 -26.51 -42.41
CA ALA A 12 21.12 -26.07 -41.14
C ALA A 12 20.66 -24.66 -40.73
N LYS A 13 20.60 -23.70 -41.67
CA LYS A 13 20.08 -22.34 -41.42
C LYS A 13 18.60 -22.34 -41.03
N LYS A 14 17.78 -23.19 -41.66
CA LYS A 14 16.35 -23.34 -41.30
C LYS A 14 16.16 -23.93 -39.91
N LEU A 15 16.94 -24.95 -39.55
CA LEU A 15 16.96 -25.55 -38.21
C LEU A 15 17.38 -24.54 -37.14
N ARG A 16 18.40 -23.70 -37.41
CA ARG A 16 18.82 -22.65 -36.47
C ARG A 16 17.74 -21.60 -36.24
N LYS A 17 17.10 -21.12 -37.31
CA LYS A 17 15.98 -20.18 -37.22
C LYS A 17 14.77 -20.76 -36.47
N ALA A 18 14.48 -22.05 -36.63
CA ALA A 18 13.42 -22.73 -35.89
C ALA A 18 13.74 -22.80 -34.38
N LYS A 19 14.99 -23.09 -34.02
CA LYS A 19 15.47 -23.08 -32.63
C LYS A 19 15.45 -21.66 -32.03
N GLU A 20 15.86 -20.65 -32.77
CA GLU A 20 15.80 -19.25 -32.32
C GLU A 20 14.35 -18.80 -32.07
N LYS A 21 13.42 -19.15 -32.97
CA LYS A 21 11.98 -18.84 -32.81
C LYS A 21 11.36 -19.51 -31.58
N THR A 22 11.72 -20.76 -31.30
CA THR A 22 11.20 -21.49 -30.12
C THR A 22 11.75 -20.89 -28.83
N VAL A 23 13.03 -20.52 -28.79
CA VAL A 23 13.62 -19.81 -27.63
C VAL A 23 12.97 -18.44 -27.41
N VAL A 24 12.70 -17.68 -28.48
CA VAL A 24 12.00 -16.38 -28.38
C VAL A 24 10.57 -16.57 -27.88
N ALA A 25 9.86 -17.59 -28.37
CA ALA A 25 8.51 -17.91 -27.91
C ALA A 25 8.50 -18.29 -26.42
N GLN A 26 9.46 -19.10 -25.96
CA GLN A 26 9.61 -19.46 -24.55
C GLN A 26 9.92 -18.24 -23.68
N LYS A 27 10.85 -17.35 -24.09
CA LYS A 27 11.14 -16.11 -23.38
C LYS A 27 9.91 -15.20 -23.28
N LYS A 28 9.13 -15.09 -24.36
CA LYS A 28 7.89 -14.29 -24.36
C LYS A 28 6.80 -14.90 -23.47
N ALA A 29 6.67 -16.22 -23.45
CA ALA A 29 5.76 -16.92 -22.55
C ALA A 29 6.16 -16.74 -21.08
N ALA A 30 7.45 -16.88 -20.77
CA ALA A 30 7.99 -16.66 -19.44
C ALA A 30 7.82 -15.21 -18.98
N ALA A 31 8.08 -14.22 -19.85
CA ALA A 31 7.86 -12.81 -19.55
C ALA A 31 6.38 -12.48 -19.32
N LYS A 32 5.47 -13.09 -20.08
CA LYS A 32 4.02 -12.96 -19.86
C LYS A 32 3.61 -13.57 -18.52
N ALA A 33 4.09 -14.77 -18.21
CA ALA A 33 3.81 -15.44 -16.93
C ALA A 33 4.34 -14.62 -15.75
N ALA A 34 5.57 -14.11 -15.82
CA ALA A 34 6.14 -13.23 -14.80
C ALA A 34 5.34 -11.93 -14.64
N LYS A 35 4.87 -11.33 -15.74
CA LYS A 35 4.02 -10.13 -15.71
C LYS A 35 2.65 -10.41 -15.09
N GLU A 36 2.03 -11.55 -15.39
CA GLU A 36 0.77 -11.97 -14.77
C GLU A 36 0.96 -12.27 -13.29
N LEU A 37 2.06 -12.91 -12.88
CA LEU A 37 2.39 -13.11 -11.46
C LEU A 37 2.64 -11.78 -10.73
N LEU A 38 3.33 -10.83 -11.34
CA LEU A 38 3.48 -9.48 -10.79
C LEU A 38 2.16 -8.72 -10.75
N LYS A 39 1.26 -8.94 -11.71
CA LYS A 39 -0.08 -8.34 -11.72
C LYS A 39 -0.98 -9.00 -10.67
N ALA A 40 -0.89 -10.31 -10.46
CA ALA A 40 -1.58 -11.05 -9.41
C ALA A 40 -1.06 -10.64 -8.03
N ALA A 41 0.26 -10.59 -7.83
CA ALA A 41 0.85 -10.07 -6.60
C ALA A 41 0.51 -8.60 -6.36
N LYS A 42 0.40 -7.78 -7.41
CA LYS A 42 -0.10 -6.41 -7.33
C LYS A 42 -1.62 -6.30 -7.21
N ALA A 43 -2.39 -7.35 -7.50
CA ALA A 43 -3.83 -7.42 -7.32
C ALA A 43 -4.18 -7.92 -5.91
N ASP A 44 -3.39 -8.85 -5.38
CA ASP A 44 -3.40 -9.24 -3.97
C ASP A 44 -2.89 -8.08 -3.08
N ASN A 45 -2.00 -7.25 -3.61
CA ASN A 45 -1.56 -6.00 -2.99
C ASN A 45 -2.34 -4.77 -3.51
N ALA A 46 -3.30 -4.96 -4.42
CA ALA A 46 -4.24 -3.91 -4.79
C ALA A 46 -5.28 -3.95 -3.69
N GLU A 47 -5.12 -3.04 -2.74
CA GLU A 47 -6.10 -2.83 -1.71
C GLU A 47 -6.30 -4.05 -0.79
N VAL A 48 -5.26 -4.38 -0.02
CA VAL A 48 -5.50 -4.28 1.43
C VAL A 48 -5.84 -2.81 1.65
N ARG A 49 -7.11 -2.42 1.41
CA ARG A 49 -7.66 -1.22 2.03
C ARG A 49 -7.25 -1.40 3.47
N PHE A 50 -6.41 -0.52 3.98
CA PHE A 50 -5.98 -0.58 5.36
C PHE A 50 -7.26 -0.42 6.18
N THR A 51 -7.89 -1.56 6.45
CA THR A 51 -9.20 -1.68 7.08
C THR A 51 -8.79 -1.68 8.53
N TRP A 52 -8.81 -0.49 9.13
CA TRP A 52 -8.32 -0.31 10.48
C TRP A 52 -8.90 -1.40 11.37
N SER A 53 -8.00 -2.15 12.00
CA SER A 53 -8.42 -3.23 12.87
C SER A 53 -9.19 -2.66 14.05
N LYS A 54 -9.96 -3.52 14.72
CA LYS A 54 -10.69 -3.12 15.92
C LYS A 54 -9.73 -2.61 17.00
N GLU A 55 -8.56 -3.23 17.10
CA GLU A 55 -7.48 -2.90 18.03
C GLU A 55 -6.91 -1.50 17.73
N ALA A 56 -6.60 -1.22 16.45
CA ALA A 56 -6.11 0.08 16.04
C ALA A 56 -7.17 1.19 16.23
N SER A 57 -8.46 0.86 16.11
CA SER A 57 -9.56 1.78 16.44
C SER A 57 -9.67 2.07 17.94
N LEU A 58 -9.40 1.07 18.81
CA LEU A 58 -9.36 1.26 20.26
C LEU A 58 -8.17 2.12 20.68
N GLU A 59 -6.98 1.87 20.12
CA GLU A 59 -5.81 2.72 20.34
C GLU A 59 -6.08 4.16 19.88
N LEU A 60 -6.70 4.35 18.70
CA LEU A 60 -7.11 5.66 18.21
C LEU A 60 -8.03 6.39 19.19
N LEU A 61 -9.03 5.70 19.74
CA LEU A 61 -9.95 6.30 20.73
C LEU A 61 -9.21 6.69 22.01
N GLY A 62 -8.31 5.83 22.52
CA GLY A 62 -7.48 6.13 23.68
C GLY A 62 -6.58 7.34 23.45
N PHE A 63 -5.90 7.39 22.31
CA PHE A 63 -5.04 8.52 21.93
C PHE A 63 -5.83 9.82 21.84
N VAL A 64 -6.98 9.80 21.16
CA VAL A 64 -7.84 10.98 21.03
C VAL A 64 -8.41 11.41 22.38
N GLN A 65 -8.77 10.48 23.25
CA GLN A 65 -9.23 10.79 24.60
C GLN A 65 -8.14 11.51 25.41
N MET A 66 -6.92 10.98 25.43
CA MET A 66 -5.79 11.61 26.12
C MET A 66 -5.54 13.03 25.60
N ILE A 67 -5.50 13.22 24.28
CA ILE A 67 -5.32 14.55 23.69
C ILE A 67 -6.48 15.49 24.03
N LYS A 68 -7.72 14.98 24.10
CA LYS A 68 -8.87 15.79 24.50
C LYS A 68 -8.79 16.25 25.94
N GLU A 69 -8.31 15.41 26.85
CA GLU A 69 -8.12 15.77 28.26
C GLU A 69 -7.09 16.91 28.39
N ASP A 70 -5.94 16.78 27.73
CA ASP A 70 -4.94 17.86 27.67
C ASP A 70 -5.51 19.14 27.03
N HIS A 71 -6.24 18.98 25.91
CA HIS A 71 -6.84 20.09 25.19
C HIS A 71 -7.89 20.81 26.05
N ALA A 72 -8.68 20.07 26.83
CA ALA A 72 -9.69 20.63 27.72
C ALA A 72 -9.05 21.52 28.80
N GLU A 73 -7.90 21.13 29.34
CA GLU A 73 -7.16 21.98 30.29
C GLU A 73 -6.60 23.24 29.62
N LEU A 74 -6.03 23.09 28.43
CA LEU A 74 -5.44 24.21 27.68
C LEU A 74 -6.47 25.17 27.09
N SER A 75 -7.67 24.68 26.76
CA SER A 75 -8.77 25.48 26.22
C SER A 75 -9.26 26.57 27.19
N LYS A 76 -8.95 26.44 28.49
CA LYS A 76 -9.26 27.43 29.51
C LYS A 76 -8.38 28.68 29.44
N ARG A 77 -7.29 28.64 28.65
CA ARG A 77 -6.33 29.73 28.52
C ARG A 77 -6.66 30.64 27.33
N PRO A 78 -6.44 31.96 27.43
CA PRO A 78 -6.60 32.86 26.30
C PRO A 78 -5.62 32.53 25.17
N GLY A 79 -6.09 32.59 23.92
CA GLY A 79 -5.28 32.28 22.73
C GLY A 79 -5.19 30.79 22.35
N PHE A 80 -6.08 29.94 22.87
CA PHE A 80 -6.03 28.50 22.63
C PHE A 80 -6.30 28.12 21.15
N VAL A 81 -5.69 27.02 20.72
CA VAL A 81 -5.83 26.48 19.36
C VAL A 81 -6.97 25.47 19.28
N SER A 82 -7.63 25.36 18.12
CA SER A 82 -8.67 24.35 17.92
C SER A 82 -8.13 22.93 18.11
N PHE A 83 -9.00 22.01 18.55
CA PHE A 83 -8.64 20.62 18.78
C PHE A 83 -7.94 19.97 17.57
N SER A 84 -8.44 20.20 16.35
CA SER A 84 -7.81 19.67 15.13
C SER A 84 -6.38 20.18 14.95
N LYS A 85 -6.12 21.47 15.22
CA LYS A 85 -4.77 22.04 15.14
C LYS A 85 -3.88 21.50 16.26
N PHE A 86 -4.45 21.27 17.44
CA PHE A 86 -3.76 20.69 18.59
C PHE A 86 -3.30 19.24 18.34
N VAL A 87 -4.15 18.41 17.74
CA VAL A 87 -3.80 17.03 17.34
C VAL A 87 -2.68 17.02 16.30
N LEU A 88 -2.71 17.95 15.33
CA LEU A 88 -1.70 17.98 14.27
C LEU A 88 -0.30 18.30 14.80
N VAL A 89 -0.18 19.14 15.82
CA VAL A 89 1.10 19.60 16.38
C VAL A 89 1.67 18.61 17.41
N ASN A 90 0.83 17.86 18.13
CA ASN A 90 1.30 16.91 19.14
C ASN A 90 1.74 15.58 18.51
N HIS A 91 3.05 15.44 18.25
CA HIS A 91 3.67 14.21 17.74
C HIS A 91 4.20 13.29 18.84
N ASP A 92 4.58 13.87 19.99
CA ASP A 92 5.49 13.21 20.94
C ASP A 92 4.84 12.11 21.79
N ARG A 93 3.51 12.00 21.80
CA ARG A 93 2.77 11.05 22.66
C ARG A 93 2.32 9.78 21.96
N LYS A 94 2.67 9.59 20.68
CA LYS A 94 2.33 8.40 19.92
C LYS A 94 3.09 7.14 20.34
N GLY A 95 4.25 7.30 20.97
CA GLY A 95 5.04 6.16 21.45
C GLY A 95 4.31 5.28 22.48
N LEU A 96 3.16 5.73 23.01
CA LEU A 96 2.27 4.93 23.87
C LEU A 96 1.30 4.02 23.08
N TYR A 97 1.18 4.23 21.77
CA TYR A 97 0.26 3.54 20.87
C TYR A 97 1.04 2.98 19.69
N THR A 98 1.52 1.75 19.85
CA THR A 98 2.40 1.10 18.89
C THR A 98 1.78 0.99 17.49
N LEU A 99 0.46 0.87 17.38
CA LEU A 99 -0.22 0.79 16.08
C LEU A 99 -0.43 2.17 15.44
N LEU A 100 -0.29 3.26 16.21
CA LEU A 100 -0.43 4.63 15.73
C LEU A 100 0.90 5.34 15.48
N ASP A 101 2.01 4.81 16.01
CA ASP A 101 3.32 5.45 15.97
C ASP A 101 3.80 5.73 14.54
N GLU A 102 3.60 4.77 13.64
CA GLU A 102 3.94 4.88 12.22
C GLU A 102 2.95 5.73 11.40
N ILE A 103 1.84 6.15 12.00
CA ILE A 103 0.71 6.76 11.28
C ILE A 103 0.73 8.27 11.46
N ALA A 104 0.59 9.02 10.36
CA ALA A 104 0.59 10.48 10.40
C ALA A 104 -0.63 11.07 11.15
N ASN A 105 -0.43 12.20 11.84
CA ASN A 105 -1.48 12.86 12.65
C ASN A 105 -2.71 13.28 11.85
N ASP A 106 -2.52 13.72 10.60
CA ASP A 106 -3.61 14.09 9.71
C ASP A 106 -4.45 12.86 9.34
N THR A 107 -3.81 11.70 9.18
CA THR A 107 -4.48 10.42 8.93
C THR A 107 -5.31 10.02 10.14
N ILE A 108 -4.72 10.03 11.34
CA ILE A 108 -5.43 9.79 12.62
C ILE A 108 -6.68 10.67 12.73
N LEU A 109 -6.55 11.97 12.43
CA LEU A 109 -7.67 12.92 12.51
C LEU A 109 -8.78 12.62 11.48
N ARG A 110 -8.43 12.22 10.26
CA ARG A 110 -9.42 11.79 9.24
C ARG A 110 -10.18 10.55 9.69
N TRP A 111 -9.46 9.57 10.25
CA TRP A 111 -10.05 8.33 10.75
C TRP A 111 -10.96 8.57 11.94
N TYR A 112 -10.53 9.38 12.90
CA TYR A 112 -11.38 9.78 14.02
C TYR A 112 -12.68 10.43 13.54
N ARG A 113 -12.62 11.35 12.56
CA ARG A 113 -13.83 11.97 11.98
C ARG A 113 -14.74 10.95 11.30
N ALA A 114 -14.17 10.03 10.52
CA ALA A 114 -14.94 8.96 9.88
C ALA A 114 -15.62 8.06 10.93
N LEU A 115 -14.88 7.66 11.96
CA LEU A 115 -15.39 6.85 13.07
C LEU A 115 -16.54 7.55 13.81
N MET A 116 -16.37 8.83 14.16
CA MET A 116 -17.42 9.62 14.82
C MET A 116 -18.66 9.79 13.93
N ASN A 117 -18.49 9.95 12.62
CA ASN A 117 -19.63 10.02 11.69
C ASN A 117 -20.40 8.69 11.64
N VAL A 118 -19.72 7.55 11.68
CA VAL A 118 -20.39 6.24 11.74
C VAL A 118 -21.24 6.12 13.00
N PHE A 119 -20.69 6.47 14.16
CA PHE A 119 -21.45 6.43 15.41
C PHE A 119 -22.62 7.40 15.42
N ARG A 120 -22.45 8.63 14.92
CA ARG A 120 -23.50 9.65 14.89
C ARG A 120 -24.65 9.37 13.91
N VAL A 121 -24.42 8.53 12.90
CA VAL A 121 -25.43 8.11 11.91
C VAL A 121 -26.14 6.81 12.35
N SER A 122 -25.59 6.12 13.35
CA SER A 122 -26.15 4.87 13.88
C SER A 122 -27.11 5.08 15.07
N ASP A 123 -27.37 6.33 15.45
CA ASP A 123 -28.39 6.78 16.41
C ASP A 123 -29.62 7.34 15.66
#